data_AF-A0A7J9WDL0-F1
#
_entry.id   AF-A0A7J9WDL0-F1
#
_cell.length_a   1.000
_cell.length_b   1.000
_cell.length_c   1.000
_cell.angle_alpha   90.00
_cell.angle_beta   90.00
_cell.angle_gamma   90.00
#
_symmetry.space_group_name_H-M   'P 1'
#
loop_
_entity.id
_entity.type
_entity.pdbx_description
1 polymer ?
#
loop_
_entity_poly.entity_id
_entity_poly.type
_entity_poly.pdbx_seq_one_letter_code
_entity_poly.pdbx_strand_id
1 'polypeptide(L)'
;MARTTARPSDIYRLPEHARPVPPRAAPPEPPQRSRFPGWMRAAGAVAAVLVVVGIVRGSNIATTGDAQLVDVVSEDHATAALTLYGAQASTIEQLREREDIYGNPGPGATSAIAAEGIRQSQRALNDAREVAGADPLAAGYWNSAAHSEVIEDLRGLREQAELIALLTATHDTLYSGAGSIPLPEARDRLNGAFSDSSQPTPMRQWADALLEEMEERDRVSEATQAREATGDLWRFEVKKVEPAADRLLHHYVARLSPATINGLRGHPVAGPALELLERDRGPVP
;
A
#
# COMPACT_ATOMS: atom_id res chain seq x y z
N MET A 1 -29.13 12.53 -61.27
CA MET A 1 -30.41 12.12 -61.87
C MET A 1 -30.25 10.72 -62.47
N ALA A 2 -31.29 9.86 -62.37
CA ALA A 2 -31.35 8.41 -62.67
C ALA A 2 -30.58 7.51 -61.66
N ARG A 3 -31.16 6.71 -60.72
CA ARG A 3 -32.38 5.86 -60.67
C ARG A 3 -32.35 4.79 -61.78
N THR A 4 -32.54 3.49 -61.62
CA THR A 4 -33.13 2.54 -60.65
C THR A 4 -32.72 1.14 -61.18
N THR A 5 -32.54 0.04 -60.43
CA THR A 5 -33.52 -1.05 -60.13
C THR A 5 -32.72 -2.21 -59.51
N ALA A 6 -33.03 -2.66 -58.29
CA ALA A 6 -34.04 -3.69 -57.95
C ALA A 6 -33.64 -5.09 -58.47
N ARG A 7 -33.73 -6.19 -57.74
CA ARG A 7 -34.42 -6.52 -56.48
C ARG A 7 -33.94 -7.93 -55.99
N PRO A 8 -34.37 -8.38 -54.79
CA PRO A 8 -33.89 -9.53 -54.06
C PRO A 8 -34.61 -10.84 -54.45
N SER A 9 -34.07 -11.97 -54.01
CA SER A 9 -34.81 -13.22 -53.91
C SER A 9 -34.31 -14.03 -52.73
N ASP A 10 -35.19 -14.14 -51.74
CA ASP A 10 -35.18 -15.11 -50.65
C ASP A 10 -35.04 -16.54 -51.17
N ILE A 11 -34.24 -17.39 -50.50
CA ILE A 11 -34.62 -18.78 -50.30
C ILE A 11 -34.25 -19.19 -48.87
N TYR A 12 -35.31 -19.38 -48.10
CA TYR A 12 -35.39 -20.18 -46.88
C TYR A 12 -34.48 -21.42 -46.91
N ARG A 13 -33.55 -21.53 -45.95
CA ARG A 13 -33.04 -22.82 -45.49
C ARG A 13 -33.27 -22.95 -43.99
N LEU A 14 -34.41 -23.55 -43.67
CA LEU A 14 -34.64 -24.18 -42.37
C LEU A 14 -33.70 -25.40 -42.25
N PRO A 15 -33.30 -25.76 -41.01
CA PRO A 15 -32.14 -26.61 -40.75
C PRO A 15 -32.41 -28.09 -41.09
N GLU A 16 -31.43 -28.73 -41.72
CA GLU A 16 -31.41 -30.19 -41.87
C GLU A 16 -31.39 -30.87 -40.50
N HIS A 17 -32.26 -31.87 -40.37
CA HIS A 17 -32.30 -32.82 -39.27
C HIS A 17 -30.96 -33.56 -39.13
N ALA A 18 -30.09 -33.05 -38.28
CA ALA A 18 -28.98 -33.83 -37.74
C ALA A 18 -29.54 -34.86 -36.75
N ARG A 19 -29.24 -36.13 -37.04
CA ARG A 19 -29.55 -37.30 -36.21
C ARG A 19 -29.10 -37.09 -34.75
N PRO A 20 -29.81 -37.66 -33.75
CA PRO A 20 -29.40 -37.55 -32.36
C PRO A 20 -28.03 -38.20 -32.17
N VAL A 21 -27.06 -37.38 -31.76
CA VAL A 21 -25.77 -37.82 -31.24
C VAL A 21 -26.06 -38.60 -29.95
N PRO A 22 -25.50 -39.80 -29.74
CA PRO A 22 -25.67 -40.52 -28.48
C PRO A 22 -25.17 -39.64 -27.32
N PRO A 23 -25.83 -39.67 -26.13
CA PRO A 23 -25.44 -38.81 -25.02
C PRO A 23 -23.97 -39.09 -24.68
N ARG A 24 -23.14 -38.08 -24.91
CA ARG A 24 -21.77 -38.03 -24.44
C ARG A 24 -21.85 -38.25 -22.93
N ALA A 25 -21.16 -39.28 -22.43
CA ALA A 25 -21.09 -39.57 -21.01
C ALA A 25 -20.90 -38.26 -20.23
N ALA A 26 -21.73 -38.05 -19.22
CA ALA A 26 -21.66 -36.85 -18.40
C ALA A 26 -20.20 -36.65 -17.97
N PRO A 27 -19.63 -35.44 -18.13
CA PRO A 27 -18.33 -35.17 -17.55
C PRO A 27 -18.41 -35.53 -16.06
N PRO A 28 -17.38 -36.15 -15.48
CA PRO A 28 -17.38 -36.48 -14.06
C PRO A 28 -17.77 -35.24 -13.28
N GLU A 29 -18.70 -35.38 -12.32
CA GLU A 29 -19.07 -34.28 -11.44
C GLU A 29 -17.77 -33.61 -10.98
N PRO A 30 -17.61 -32.28 -11.14
CA PRO A 30 -16.46 -31.61 -10.58
C PRO A 30 -16.46 -31.97 -9.09
N PRO A 31 -15.31 -32.35 -8.51
CA PRO A 31 -15.25 -32.65 -7.10
C PRO A 31 -15.90 -31.48 -6.38
N GLN A 32 -16.99 -31.75 -5.63
CA GLN A 32 -17.65 -30.74 -4.83
C GLN A 32 -16.55 -30.09 -4.00
N ARG A 33 -16.17 -28.87 -4.40
CA ARG A 33 -15.21 -28.08 -3.65
C ARG A 33 -15.87 -27.84 -2.31
N SER A 34 -15.40 -28.58 -1.31
CA SER A 34 -15.61 -28.25 0.09
C SER A 34 -15.37 -26.76 0.22
N ARG A 35 -16.41 -26.05 0.67
CA ARG A 35 -16.39 -24.61 0.86
C ARG A 35 -15.29 -24.31 1.86
N PHE A 36 -14.23 -23.66 1.39
CA PHE A 36 -13.20 -23.11 2.25
C PHE A 36 -13.82 -22.26 3.38
N PRO A 37 -13.36 -22.38 4.63
CA PRO A 37 -13.75 -21.49 5.71
C PRO A 37 -13.43 -20.03 5.35
N GLY A 38 -14.27 -19.10 5.80
CA GLY A 38 -14.28 -17.71 5.32
C GLY A 38 -13.00 -16.88 5.51
N TRP A 39 -12.00 -17.35 6.25
CA TRP A 39 -10.75 -16.63 6.48
C TRP A 39 -9.78 -16.67 5.29
N MET A 40 -9.90 -17.66 4.39
CA MET A 40 -9.04 -17.74 3.18
C MET A 40 -9.45 -16.81 2.02
N ARG A 41 -10.52 -16.01 2.16
CA ARG A 41 -10.91 -15.02 1.13
C ARG A 41 -10.16 -13.68 1.24
N ALA A 42 -9.47 -13.42 2.35
CA ALA A 42 -8.67 -12.20 2.53
C ALA A 42 -7.22 -12.32 2.02
N ALA A 43 -6.75 -13.54 1.73
CA ALA A 43 -5.41 -13.85 1.20
C ALA A 43 -5.48 -14.36 -0.27
N GLY A 44 -6.28 -13.70 -1.10
CA GLY A 44 -6.52 -14.14 -2.48
C GLY A 44 -5.37 -13.79 -3.42
N ALA A 45 -4.40 -14.71 -3.59
CA ALA A 45 -3.80 -15.11 -4.89
C ALA A 45 -2.43 -15.85 -4.85
N VAL A 46 -1.95 -16.46 -3.74
CA VAL A 46 -0.60 -17.10 -3.74
C VAL A 46 -0.60 -18.63 -3.52
N ALA A 47 -1.70 -19.25 -3.08
CA ALA A 47 -1.70 -20.68 -2.71
C ALA A 47 -1.95 -21.69 -3.86
N ALA A 48 -1.39 -21.49 -5.06
CA ALA A 48 -1.59 -22.42 -6.19
C ALA A 48 -0.31 -22.97 -6.86
N VAL A 49 0.88 -22.79 -6.28
CA VAL A 49 2.13 -23.37 -6.84
C VAL A 49 2.77 -24.46 -5.96
N LEU A 50 2.30 -24.69 -4.73
CA LEU A 50 2.88 -25.70 -3.81
C LEU A 50 2.27 -27.11 -3.90
N VAL A 51 1.91 -27.59 -5.10
CA VAL A 51 1.46 -28.99 -5.27
C VAL A 51 1.99 -29.61 -6.58
N VAL A 52 3.29 -29.90 -6.67
CA VAL A 52 3.80 -30.96 -7.58
C VAL A 52 4.97 -31.81 -7.02
N VAL A 53 5.80 -31.39 -6.05
CA VAL A 53 7.02 -32.20 -5.72
C VAL A 53 6.86 -33.22 -4.59
N GLY A 54 5.73 -33.25 -3.87
CA GLY A 54 5.47 -34.28 -2.87
C GLY A 54 4.20 -35.05 -3.19
N ILE A 55 4.30 -36.14 -3.95
CA ILE A 55 3.54 -37.40 -3.82
C ILE A 55 3.88 -38.28 -5.04
N VAL A 56 4.90 -39.14 -4.92
CA VAL A 56 4.88 -40.50 -5.50
C VAL A 56 5.57 -41.44 -4.52
N ARG A 57 4.72 -42.22 -3.84
CA ARG A 57 4.85 -43.61 -3.35
C ARG A 57 6.12 -44.06 -2.62
N GLY A 58 5.87 -44.65 -1.45
CA GLY A 58 6.75 -45.63 -0.83
C GLY A 58 7.14 -46.76 -1.79
N SER A 59 8.44 -46.93 -1.92
CA SER A 59 9.15 -48.19 -2.10
C SER A 59 10.64 -47.87 -2.00
N ASN A 60 11.39 -48.69 -1.25
CA ASN A 60 12.82 -48.57 -1.02
C ASN A 60 13.59 -48.22 -2.30
N ILE A 61 14.49 -47.21 -2.24
CA ILE A 61 15.86 -47.17 -2.82
C ILE A 61 16.49 -45.81 -2.48
N ALA A 62 17.80 -45.85 -2.30
CA ALA A 62 18.70 -44.87 -1.71
C ALA A 62 18.91 -43.55 -2.50
N THR A 63 19.30 -42.52 -1.72
CA THR A 63 20.19 -41.37 -2.01
C THR A 63 19.85 -40.44 -3.19
N THR A 64 19.48 -39.19 -2.86
CA THR A 64 19.96 -37.95 -3.52
C THR A 64 19.56 -36.70 -2.72
N GLY A 65 20.56 -35.93 -2.28
CA GLY A 65 20.52 -34.47 -2.12
C GLY A 65 19.95 -33.90 -0.81
N ASP A 66 20.75 -33.08 -0.12
CA ASP A 66 20.35 -32.23 1.02
C ASP A 66 19.21 -31.28 0.66
N ALA A 67 17.96 -31.78 0.69
CA ALA A 67 16.80 -30.91 0.76
C ALA A 67 16.78 -30.33 2.19
N GLN A 68 17.38 -29.15 2.36
CA GLN A 68 17.28 -28.38 3.60
C GLN A 68 15.80 -28.19 3.91
N LEU A 69 15.31 -28.87 4.96
CA LEU A 69 13.97 -28.68 5.49
C LEU A 69 13.88 -27.23 5.97
N VAL A 70 13.20 -26.39 5.19
CA VAL A 70 12.86 -25.04 5.63
C VAL A 70 11.86 -25.19 6.77
N ASP A 71 12.21 -24.64 7.93
CA ASP A 71 11.29 -24.56 9.04
C ASP A 71 10.17 -23.57 8.70
N VAL A 72 9.02 -24.11 8.30
CA VAL A 72 7.83 -23.36 7.88
C VAL A 72 7.40 -22.36 8.95
N VAL A 73 7.58 -22.69 10.24
CA VAL A 73 7.21 -21.79 11.34
C VAL A 73 8.11 -20.56 11.36
N SER A 74 9.43 -20.76 11.19
CA SER A 74 10.39 -19.66 11.09
C SER A 74 10.18 -18.80 9.84
N GLU A 75 9.78 -19.42 8.71
CA GLU A 75 9.45 -18.69 7.48
C GLU A 75 8.17 -17.84 7.62
N ASP A 76 7.14 -18.36 8.29
CA ASP A 76 5.90 -17.62 8.57
C ASP A 76 6.17 -16.43 9.50
N HIS A 77 6.96 -16.62 10.57
CA HIS A 77 7.37 -15.53 11.47
C HIS A 77 8.16 -14.45 10.72
N ALA A 78 9.11 -14.86 9.88
CA ALA A 78 9.93 -13.94 9.11
C ALA A 78 9.12 -13.19 8.06
N THR A 79 8.18 -13.88 7.40
CA THR A 79 7.26 -13.27 6.43
C THR A 79 6.38 -12.22 7.10
N ALA A 80 5.82 -12.51 8.27
CA ALA A 80 5.01 -11.55 9.01
C ALA A 80 5.83 -10.31 9.44
N ALA A 81 7.03 -10.52 10.00
CA ALA A 81 7.91 -9.44 10.42
C ALA A 81 8.35 -8.55 9.25
N LEU A 82 8.75 -9.15 8.13
CA LEU A 82 9.15 -8.44 6.92
C LEU A 82 7.97 -7.77 6.22
N THR A 83 6.76 -8.33 6.28
CA THR A 83 5.55 -7.67 5.75
C THR A 83 5.25 -6.38 6.53
N LEU A 84 5.34 -6.42 7.86
CA LEU A 84 5.18 -5.24 8.71
C LEU A 84 6.25 -4.18 8.41
N TYR A 85 7.52 -4.60 8.29
CA TYR A 85 8.61 -3.71 7.90
C TYR A 85 8.36 -3.06 6.55
N GLY A 86 8.04 -3.88 5.53
CA GLY A 86 7.83 -3.42 4.17
C GLY A 86 6.69 -2.42 4.05
N ALA A 87 5.59 -2.62 4.79
CA ALA A 87 4.48 -1.66 4.83
C ALA A 87 4.92 -0.28 5.35
N GLN A 88 5.74 -0.25 6.41
CA GLN A 88 6.25 1.00 6.98
C GLN A 88 7.32 1.63 6.08
N ALA A 89 8.36 0.87 5.71
CA ALA A 89 9.49 1.35 4.92
C ALA A 89 9.09 1.85 3.54
N SER A 90 8.26 1.09 2.81
CA SER A 90 7.77 1.50 1.48
C SER A 90 6.93 2.78 1.53
N THR A 91 6.09 2.93 2.55
CA THR A 91 5.31 4.17 2.74
C THR A 91 6.22 5.35 3.00
N ILE A 92 7.20 5.19 3.89
CA ILE A 92 8.16 6.24 4.25
C ILE A 92 9.00 6.65 3.04
N GLU A 93 9.49 5.70 2.24
CA GLU A 93 10.19 5.98 0.98
C GLU A 93 9.33 6.76 -0.01
N GLN A 94 8.08 6.33 -0.23
CA GLN A 94 7.16 7.04 -1.12
C GLN A 94 6.88 8.48 -0.64
N LEU A 95 6.79 8.70 0.67
CA LEU A 95 6.64 10.04 1.22
C LEU A 95 7.91 10.88 1.04
N ARG A 96 9.10 10.27 1.20
CA ARG A 96 10.40 10.94 0.97
C ARG A 96 10.63 11.30 -0.49
N GLU A 97 10.21 10.46 -1.43
CA GLU A 97 10.19 10.80 -2.86
C GLU A 97 9.31 12.02 -3.18
N ARG A 98 8.37 12.33 -2.27
CA ARG A 98 7.46 13.48 -2.33
C ARG A 98 7.87 14.56 -1.32
N GLU A 99 9.18 14.73 -1.14
CA GLU A 99 9.74 15.84 -0.38
C GLU A 99 9.23 17.18 -0.95
N ASP A 100 9.14 17.32 -2.27
CA ASP A 100 8.35 18.41 -2.88
C ASP A 100 6.85 18.05 -2.89
N ILE A 101 6.14 18.46 -1.84
CA ILE A 101 4.70 18.20 -1.69
C ILE A 101 3.83 18.91 -2.73
N TYR A 102 4.34 19.97 -3.37
CA TYR A 102 3.60 20.72 -4.39
C TYR A 102 3.81 20.16 -5.79
N GLY A 103 4.83 19.32 -5.97
CA GLY A 103 5.11 18.61 -7.21
C GLY A 103 4.01 17.61 -7.57
N ASN A 104 4.00 17.14 -8.81
CA ASN A 104 3.08 16.07 -9.22
C ASN A 104 3.64 14.69 -8.82
N PRO A 105 2.87 13.83 -8.14
CA PRO A 105 1.49 14.04 -7.70
C PRO A 105 1.38 14.89 -6.41
N GLY A 106 0.41 15.81 -6.38
CA GLY A 106 0.31 16.85 -5.33
C GLY A 106 -0.18 16.37 -3.95
N PRO A 107 -0.44 17.31 -3.02
CA PRO A 107 -0.64 17.02 -1.59
C PRO A 107 -1.78 16.05 -1.28
N GLY A 108 -2.88 16.08 -2.06
CA GLY A 108 -4.00 15.15 -1.88
C GLY A 108 -3.62 13.69 -2.15
N ALA A 109 -2.76 13.44 -3.16
CA ALA A 109 -2.26 12.10 -3.44
C ALA A 109 -1.27 11.65 -2.38
N THR A 110 -0.44 12.57 -1.86
CA THR A 110 0.49 12.32 -0.75
C THR A 110 -0.25 11.91 0.52
N SER A 111 -1.36 12.58 0.86
CA SER A 111 -2.24 12.13 1.95
C SER A 111 -2.79 10.71 1.71
N ALA A 112 -3.25 10.41 0.49
CA ALA A 112 -3.79 9.09 0.18
C ALA A 112 -2.74 7.96 0.34
N ILE A 113 -1.48 8.23 0.01
CA ILE A 113 -0.35 7.32 0.25
C ILE A 113 -0.15 7.09 1.75
N ALA A 114 -0.09 8.15 2.56
CA ALA A 114 0.03 8.01 4.01
C ALA A 114 -1.14 7.23 4.61
N ALA A 115 -2.37 7.50 4.15
CA ALA A 115 -3.58 6.80 4.58
C ALA A 115 -3.54 5.30 4.26
N GLU A 116 -3.04 4.92 3.07
CA GLU A 116 -2.85 3.51 2.71
C GLU A 116 -1.75 2.86 3.55
N GLY A 117 -0.62 3.54 3.73
CA GLY A 117 0.47 3.05 4.56
C GLY A 117 0.08 2.78 6.01
N ILE A 118 -0.75 3.66 6.60
CA ILE A 118 -1.34 3.47 7.94
C ILE A 118 -2.18 2.18 7.97
N ARG A 119 -3.05 1.98 6.97
CA ARG A 119 -3.92 0.78 6.88
C ARG A 119 -3.10 -0.50 6.73
N GLN A 120 -2.11 -0.48 5.84
CA GLN A 120 -1.23 -1.62 5.58
C GLN A 120 -0.39 -1.96 6.81
N SER A 121 0.20 -0.97 7.46
CA SER A 121 0.99 -1.15 8.69
C SER A 121 0.14 -1.72 9.82
N GLN A 122 -1.08 -1.19 10.02
CA GLN A 122 -1.98 -1.69 11.07
C GLN A 122 -2.42 -3.13 10.79
N ARG A 123 -2.72 -3.46 9.53
CA ARG A 123 -3.08 -4.82 9.13
C ARG A 123 -1.91 -5.77 9.37
N ALA A 124 -0.73 -5.45 8.85
CA ALA A 124 0.45 -6.28 9.01
C ALA A 124 0.84 -6.47 10.49
N LEU A 125 0.65 -5.45 11.32
CA LEU A 125 0.88 -5.54 12.76
C LEU A 125 -0.11 -6.49 13.45
N ASN A 126 -1.38 -6.44 13.07
CA ASN A 126 -2.39 -7.35 13.61
C ASN A 126 -2.13 -8.79 13.15
N ASP A 127 -1.85 -8.99 11.86
CA ASP A 127 -1.53 -10.29 11.28
C ASP A 127 -0.29 -10.91 11.95
N ALA A 128 0.76 -10.11 12.20
CA ALA A 128 1.96 -10.56 12.91
C ALA A 128 1.69 -11.00 14.36
N ARG A 129 0.75 -10.34 15.05
CA ARG A 129 0.35 -10.70 16.43
C ARG A 129 -0.49 -11.97 16.50
N GLU A 130 -1.12 -12.36 15.40
CA GLU A 130 -1.92 -13.59 15.31
C GLU A 130 -1.06 -14.84 15.02
N VAL A 131 0.23 -14.67 14.68
CA VAL A 131 1.09 -15.81 14.36
C VAL A 131 1.40 -16.64 15.61
N ALA A 132 0.94 -17.88 15.61
CA ALA A 132 1.09 -18.80 16.74
C ALA A 132 2.54 -19.26 16.93
N GLY A 133 2.90 -19.56 18.19
CA GLY A 133 4.21 -20.14 18.52
C GLY A 133 5.39 -19.23 18.20
N ALA A 134 5.17 -17.91 18.22
CA ALA A 134 6.15 -16.89 17.83
C ALA A 134 7.54 -17.11 18.45
N ASP A 135 8.57 -17.09 17.60
CA ASP A 135 9.94 -16.95 18.03
C ASP A 135 10.09 -15.69 18.92
N PRO A 136 10.80 -15.76 20.06
CA PRO A 136 10.90 -14.62 20.98
C PRO A 136 11.51 -13.35 20.37
N LEU A 137 12.40 -13.47 19.38
CA LEU A 137 13.00 -12.31 18.71
C LEU A 137 11.99 -11.69 17.73
N ALA A 138 11.28 -12.52 16.97
CA ALA A 138 10.19 -12.09 16.10
C ALA A 138 9.08 -11.40 16.92
N ALA A 139 8.68 -12.02 18.03
CA ALA A 139 7.72 -11.46 18.97
C ALA A 139 8.20 -10.14 19.60
N GLY A 140 9.49 -10.04 19.92
CA GLY A 140 10.09 -8.81 20.44
C GLY A 140 10.03 -7.66 19.44
N TYR A 141 10.20 -7.95 18.15
CA TYR A 141 10.08 -6.95 17.08
C TYR A 141 8.64 -6.42 16.97
N TRP A 142 7.65 -7.26 16.63
CA TRP A 142 6.29 -6.76 16.36
C TRP A 142 5.49 -6.33 17.60
N ASN A 143 5.97 -6.64 18.82
CA ASN A 143 5.39 -6.09 20.06
C ASN A 143 6.07 -4.78 20.51
N SER A 144 7.04 -4.27 19.76
CA SER A 144 7.65 -2.97 20.06
C SER A 144 6.62 -1.84 19.99
N ALA A 145 6.62 -0.96 20.99
CA ALA A 145 5.78 0.24 21.01
C ALA A 145 6.07 1.19 19.83
N ALA A 146 7.29 1.12 19.27
CA ALA A 146 7.72 1.93 18.12
C ALA A 146 6.82 1.75 16.89
N HIS A 147 6.16 0.58 16.72
CA HIS A 147 5.22 0.41 15.60
C HIS A 147 4.01 1.33 15.70
N SER A 148 3.49 1.53 16.92
CA SER A 148 2.39 2.46 17.15
C SER A 148 2.85 3.90 16.94
N GLU A 149 4.06 4.25 17.40
CA GLU A 149 4.64 5.59 17.20
C GLU A 149 4.75 5.94 15.72
N VAL A 150 5.32 5.05 14.89
CA VAL A 150 5.40 5.25 13.42
C VAL A 150 4.00 5.39 12.79
N ILE A 151 3.01 4.64 13.26
CA ILE A 151 1.63 4.76 12.75
C ILE A 151 1.03 6.13 13.11
N GLU A 152 1.29 6.66 14.31
CA GLU A 152 0.86 8.01 14.69
C GLU A 152 1.61 9.09 13.88
N ASP A 153 2.91 8.95 13.68
CA ASP A 153 3.70 9.88 12.86
C ASP A 153 3.16 9.94 11.42
N LEU A 154 2.81 8.78 10.83
CA LEU A 154 2.19 8.71 9.52
C LEU A 154 0.79 9.37 9.50
N ARG A 155 0.01 9.30 10.60
CA ARG A 155 -1.27 10.02 10.72
C ARG A 155 -1.05 11.52 10.76
N GLY A 156 -0.05 11.99 11.51
CA GLY A 156 0.35 13.40 11.53
C GLY A 156 0.73 13.90 10.13
N LEU A 157 1.56 13.15 9.40
CA LEU A 157 1.91 13.48 8.02
C LEU A 157 0.71 13.47 7.09
N ARG A 158 -0.21 12.50 7.21
CA ARG A 158 -1.45 12.47 6.43
C ARG A 158 -2.28 13.74 6.65
N GLU A 159 -2.54 14.08 7.90
CA GLU A 159 -3.35 15.25 8.27
C GLU A 159 -2.69 16.55 7.80
N GLN A 160 -1.37 16.66 7.94
CA GLN A 160 -0.62 17.78 7.40
C GLN A 160 -0.75 17.88 5.87
N ALA A 161 -0.65 16.77 5.14
CA ALA A 161 -0.82 16.76 3.69
C ALA A 161 -2.26 17.14 3.26
N GLU A 162 -3.29 16.74 4.02
CA GLU A 162 -4.68 17.15 3.77
C GLU A 162 -4.89 18.66 3.93
N LEU A 163 -4.30 19.24 4.98
CA LEU A 163 -4.34 20.68 5.22
C LEU A 163 -3.57 21.45 4.15
N ILE A 164 -2.40 20.95 3.74
CA ILE A 164 -1.62 21.52 2.62
C ILE A 164 -2.43 21.43 1.32
N ALA A 165 -3.19 20.36 1.10
CA ALA A 165 -4.07 20.24 -0.06
C ALA A 165 -5.19 21.29 -0.05
N LEU A 166 -5.82 21.54 1.11
CA LEU A 166 -6.81 22.60 1.26
C LEU A 166 -6.23 23.99 0.99
N LEU A 167 -5.06 24.29 1.58
CA LEU A 167 -4.35 25.57 1.38
C LEU A 167 -3.98 25.77 -0.09
N THR A 168 -3.44 24.72 -0.73
CA THR A 168 -3.06 24.75 -2.16
C THR A 168 -4.29 24.96 -3.05
N ALA A 169 -5.36 24.19 -2.84
CA ALA A 169 -6.58 24.34 -3.63
C ALA A 169 -7.19 25.76 -3.50
N THR A 170 -7.14 26.33 -2.29
CA THR A 170 -7.62 27.68 -2.03
C THR A 170 -6.75 28.74 -2.71
N HIS A 171 -5.43 28.62 -2.56
CA HIS A 171 -4.45 29.47 -3.23
C HIS A 171 -4.66 29.45 -4.75
N ASP A 172 -4.83 28.26 -5.34
CA ASP A 172 -5.02 28.11 -6.77
C ASP A 172 -6.38 28.69 -7.22
N THR A 173 -7.45 28.55 -6.42
CA THR A 173 -8.74 29.22 -6.71
C THR A 173 -8.58 30.73 -6.73
N LEU A 174 -7.89 31.32 -5.73
CA LEU A 174 -7.72 32.78 -5.62
C LEU A 174 -6.87 33.36 -6.75
N TYR A 175 -5.71 32.76 -7.04
CA TYR A 175 -4.71 33.38 -7.92
C TYR A 175 -4.74 32.93 -9.36
N SER A 176 -5.29 31.74 -9.64
CA SER A 176 -5.31 31.19 -11.01
C SER A 176 -6.72 30.98 -11.56
N GLY A 177 -7.74 31.00 -10.70
CA GLY A 177 -9.11 30.59 -11.05
C GLY A 177 -9.23 29.11 -11.42
N ALA A 178 -8.15 28.32 -11.30
CA ALA A 178 -8.10 26.90 -11.64
C ALA A 178 -8.29 25.98 -10.43
N GLY A 179 -8.45 26.53 -9.23
CA GLY A 179 -8.67 25.74 -8.03
C GLY A 179 -10.02 25.02 -8.03
N SER A 180 -10.04 23.87 -7.36
CA SER A 180 -11.19 22.94 -7.36
C SER A 180 -12.23 23.22 -6.28
N ILE A 181 -12.04 24.27 -5.46
CA ILE A 181 -12.89 24.58 -4.31
C ILE A 181 -13.50 25.98 -4.45
N PRO A 182 -14.83 26.15 -4.30
CA PRO A 182 -15.47 27.47 -4.25
C PRO A 182 -14.97 28.30 -3.05
N LEU A 183 -14.74 29.61 -3.24
CA LEU A 183 -14.20 30.48 -2.17
C LEU A 183 -15.04 30.49 -0.88
N PRO A 184 -16.39 30.51 -0.89
CA PRO A 184 -17.16 30.41 0.33
C PRO A 184 -16.90 29.10 1.10
N GLU A 185 -16.81 27.97 0.39
CA GLU A 185 -16.49 26.67 0.99
C GLU A 185 -15.06 26.64 1.52
N ALA A 186 -14.10 27.18 0.77
CA ALA A 186 -12.71 27.29 1.19
C ALA A 186 -12.57 28.09 2.49
N ARG A 187 -13.29 29.22 2.58
CA ARG A 187 -13.31 30.08 3.78
C ARG A 187 -13.81 29.32 5.01
N ASP A 188 -14.94 28.63 4.90
CA ASP A 188 -15.51 27.86 6.01
C ASP A 188 -14.57 26.74 6.46
N ARG A 189 -13.96 26.04 5.50
CA ARG A 189 -12.99 24.97 5.80
C ARG A 189 -11.70 25.48 6.44
N LEU A 190 -11.18 26.61 5.97
CA LEU A 190 -9.99 27.23 6.57
C LEU A 190 -10.29 27.72 7.99
N ASN A 191 -11.41 28.41 8.20
CA ASN A 191 -11.83 28.82 9.54
C ASN A 191 -11.99 27.63 10.49
N GLY A 192 -12.57 26.52 10.02
CA GLY A 192 -12.73 25.32 10.85
C GLY A 192 -11.41 24.59 11.13
N ALA A 193 -10.50 24.53 10.16
CA ALA A 193 -9.23 23.80 10.29
C ALA A 193 -8.15 24.58 11.07
N PHE A 194 -8.21 25.91 11.03
CA PHE A 194 -7.21 26.81 11.59
C PHE A 194 -7.77 27.73 12.70
N SER A 195 -8.95 27.41 13.27
CA SER A 195 -9.55 28.18 14.38
C SER A 195 -8.67 28.20 15.63
N ASP A 196 -7.88 27.12 15.82
CA ASP A 196 -7.13 26.88 17.04
C ASP A 196 -5.62 26.92 16.76
N SER A 197 -4.85 27.33 17.78
CA SER A 197 -3.39 27.46 17.69
C SER A 197 -2.60 26.14 17.59
N SER A 198 -3.27 25.00 17.46
CA SER A 198 -2.65 23.67 17.39
C SER A 198 -1.93 23.39 16.07
N GLN A 199 -2.34 24.04 14.98
CA GLN A 199 -1.73 23.83 13.66
C GLN A 199 -0.33 24.44 13.57
N PRO A 200 0.59 23.93 12.75
CA PRO A 200 1.93 24.50 12.62
C PRO A 200 1.92 25.97 12.16
N THR A 201 2.82 26.79 12.72
CA THR A 201 2.88 28.24 12.46
C THR A 201 2.90 28.62 10.97
N PRO A 202 3.72 27.99 10.09
CA PRO A 202 3.72 28.31 8.67
C PRO A 202 2.36 28.09 8.00
N MET A 203 1.64 27.04 8.37
CA MET A 203 0.35 26.71 7.79
C MET A 203 -0.74 27.67 8.26
N ARG A 204 -0.71 28.08 9.54
CA ARG A 204 -1.62 29.12 10.06
C ARG A 204 -1.39 30.45 9.35
N GLN A 205 -0.13 30.88 9.20
CA GLN A 205 0.20 32.11 8.48
C GLN A 205 -0.29 32.08 7.03
N TRP A 206 -0.20 30.93 6.38
CA TRP A 206 -0.72 30.77 5.04
C TRP A 206 -2.25 30.84 5.01
N ALA A 207 -2.93 30.14 5.93
CA ALA A 207 -4.39 30.21 6.05
C ALA A 207 -4.89 31.64 6.30
N ASP A 208 -4.27 32.35 7.24
CA ASP A 208 -4.61 33.74 7.60
C ASP A 208 -4.44 34.67 6.40
N ALA A 209 -3.32 34.56 5.67
CA ALA A 209 -3.08 35.37 4.47
C ALA A 209 -4.13 35.09 3.38
N LEU A 210 -4.49 33.82 3.15
CA LEU A 210 -5.53 33.45 2.17
C LEU A 210 -6.92 33.96 2.58
N LEU A 211 -7.24 33.94 3.88
CA LEU A 211 -8.49 34.49 4.40
C LEU A 211 -8.57 36.01 4.25
N GLU A 212 -7.46 36.72 4.50
CA GLU A 212 -7.38 38.17 4.29
C GLU A 212 -7.52 38.54 2.79
N GLU A 213 -6.94 37.74 1.89
CA GLU A 213 -7.08 37.91 0.44
C GLU A 213 -8.51 37.74 -0.05
N MET A 214 -9.27 36.80 0.53
CA MET A 214 -10.72 36.67 0.28
C MET A 214 -11.52 37.89 0.75
N GLU A 215 -10.96 38.74 1.61
CA GLU A 215 -11.53 40.03 2.03
C GLU A 215 -10.98 41.21 1.22
N GLU A 216 -10.31 40.96 0.10
CA GLU A 216 -9.71 41.97 -0.78
C GLU A 216 -8.59 42.77 -0.07
N ARG A 217 -7.93 42.19 0.93
CA ARG A 217 -6.71 42.74 1.54
C ARG A 217 -5.49 42.12 0.87
N ASP A 218 -4.65 42.97 0.29
CA ASP A 218 -3.44 42.55 -0.42
C ASP A 218 -2.37 42.00 0.55
N ARG A 219 -2.17 40.68 0.48
CA ARG A 219 -1.32 39.77 1.26
C ARG A 219 -0.68 38.68 0.39
N VAL A 220 -0.60 38.89 -0.92
CA VAL A 220 -0.03 37.91 -1.86
C VAL A 220 1.39 37.49 -1.48
N SER A 221 2.21 38.45 -1.03
CA SER A 221 3.59 38.19 -0.62
C SER A 221 3.65 37.30 0.62
N GLU A 222 2.81 37.57 1.62
CA GLU A 222 2.71 36.78 2.84
C GLU A 222 2.21 35.37 2.57
N ALA A 223 1.18 35.21 1.71
CA ALA A 223 0.68 33.90 1.31
C ALA A 223 1.76 33.07 0.59
N THR A 224 2.54 33.70 -0.29
CA THR A 224 3.64 33.03 -1.02
C THR A 224 4.77 32.61 -0.08
N GLN A 225 5.18 33.47 0.85
CA GLN A 225 6.22 33.16 1.83
C GLN A 225 5.79 32.04 2.78
N ALA A 226 4.55 32.10 3.28
CA ALA A 226 4.01 31.09 4.18
C ALA A 226 3.83 29.72 3.48
N ARG A 227 3.52 29.72 2.17
CA ARG A 227 3.54 28.51 1.33
C ARG A 227 4.94 27.90 1.28
N GLU A 228 5.97 28.69 1.00
CA GLU A 228 7.36 28.18 0.98
C GLU A 228 7.76 27.59 2.34
N ALA A 229 7.50 28.30 3.43
CA ALA A 229 7.77 27.82 4.79
C ALA A 229 6.97 26.55 5.17
N THR A 230 5.76 26.39 4.63
CA THR A 230 4.96 25.17 4.79
C THR A 230 5.57 23.99 4.03
N GLY A 231 6.11 24.23 2.84
CA GLY A 231 6.92 23.26 2.10
C GLY A 231 8.14 22.83 2.92
N ASP A 232 8.89 23.77 3.48
CA ASP A 232 10.07 23.47 4.31
C ASP A 232 9.73 22.62 5.54
N LEU A 233 8.62 22.95 6.21
CA LEU A 233 8.10 22.15 7.32
C LEU A 233 7.79 20.72 6.89
N TRP A 234 7.08 20.52 5.77
CA TRP A 234 6.79 19.19 5.25
C TRP A 234 8.07 18.37 5.01
N ARG A 235 9.05 18.98 4.34
CA ARG A 235 10.36 18.35 4.04
C ARG A 235 11.08 17.93 5.31
N PHE A 236 10.99 18.74 6.35
CA PHE A 236 11.57 18.45 7.65
C PHE A 236 10.86 17.29 8.35
N GLU A 237 9.53 17.27 8.40
CA GLU A 237 8.77 16.23 9.11
C GLU A 237 8.91 14.85 8.43
N VAL A 238 8.80 14.78 7.10
CA VAL A 238 8.94 13.51 6.37
C VAL A 238 10.32 12.87 6.57
N LYS A 239 11.38 13.68 6.73
CA LYS A 239 12.74 13.17 6.96
C LYS A 239 12.95 12.55 8.33
N LYS A 240 12.09 12.84 9.31
CA LYS A 240 12.24 12.30 10.68
C LYS A 240 11.68 10.89 10.83
N VAL A 241 10.70 10.52 10.01
CA VAL A 241 10.00 9.25 10.16
C VAL A 241 10.89 8.12 9.65
N GLU A 242 11.08 7.10 10.46
CA GLU A 242 11.88 5.91 10.17
C GLU A 242 11.08 4.63 10.45
N PRO A 243 11.39 3.48 9.80
CA PRO A 243 10.78 2.21 10.12
C PRO A 243 10.98 1.83 11.59
N ALA A 244 9.95 1.26 12.21
CA ALA A 244 10.02 0.91 13.62
C ALA A 244 10.96 -0.26 13.88
N ALA A 245 11.67 -0.22 15.02
CA ALA A 245 12.40 -1.36 15.58
C ALA A 245 13.36 -2.06 14.60
N ASP A 246 13.94 -1.32 13.64
CA ASP A 246 14.73 -1.89 12.55
C ASP A 246 15.94 -2.73 13.01
N ARG A 247 16.57 -2.34 14.13
CA ARG A 247 17.67 -3.10 14.74
C ARG A 247 17.21 -4.44 15.29
N LEU A 248 16.00 -4.53 15.84
CA LEU A 248 15.42 -5.78 16.33
C LEU A 248 15.12 -6.70 15.15
N LEU A 249 14.56 -6.16 14.07
CA LEU A 249 14.30 -6.91 12.85
C LEU A 249 15.60 -7.44 12.24
N HIS A 250 16.60 -6.59 12.05
CA HIS A 250 17.88 -6.99 11.49
C HIS A 250 18.55 -8.07 12.35
N HIS A 251 18.47 -7.95 13.69
CA HIS A 251 19.00 -8.96 14.60
C HIS A 251 18.27 -10.31 14.50
N TYR A 252 16.95 -10.28 14.35
CA TYR A 252 16.13 -11.48 14.14
C TYR A 252 16.45 -12.14 12.79
N VAL A 253 16.44 -11.37 11.71
CA VAL A 253 16.69 -11.88 10.34
C VAL A 253 18.10 -12.47 10.22
N ALA A 254 19.11 -11.85 10.84
CA ALA A 254 20.49 -12.37 10.86
C ALA A 254 20.67 -13.70 11.62
N ARG A 255 19.64 -14.19 12.31
CA ARG A 255 19.63 -15.51 12.99
C ARG A 255 18.88 -16.58 12.22
N LEU A 256 18.22 -16.24 11.13
CA LEU A 256 17.54 -17.20 10.28
C LEU A 256 18.54 -18.07 9.54
N SER A 257 18.13 -19.29 9.19
CA SER A 257 18.96 -20.18 8.40
C SER A 257 19.16 -19.60 6.98
N PRO A 258 20.29 -19.88 6.30
CA PRO A 258 20.47 -19.46 4.91
C PRO A 258 19.38 -20.00 3.97
N ALA A 259 18.82 -21.19 4.27
CA ALA A 259 17.70 -21.77 3.54
C ALA A 259 16.45 -20.87 3.63
N THR A 260 16.13 -20.43 4.85
CA THR A 260 15.00 -19.53 5.13
C THR A 260 15.22 -18.18 4.44
N ILE A 261 16.40 -17.58 4.54
CA ILE A 261 16.72 -16.31 3.87
C ILE A 261 16.55 -16.42 2.34
N ASN A 262 17.03 -17.50 1.72
CA ASN A 262 16.84 -17.72 0.29
C ASN A 262 15.37 -17.93 -0.10
N GLY A 263 14.59 -18.60 0.75
CA GLY A 263 13.14 -18.71 0.59
C GLY A 263 12.47 -17.33 0.62
N LEU A 264 12.81 -16.50 1.62
CA LEU A 264 12.27 -15.15 1.78
C LEU A 264 12.62 -14.23 0.60
N ARG A 265 13.83 -14.32 0.04
CA ARG A 265 14.21 -13.56 -1.18
C ARG A 265 13.31 -13.86 -2.37
N GLY A 266 12.84 -15.12 -2.51
CA GLY A 266 11.89 -15.51 -3.55
C GLY A 266 10.43 -15.19 -3.24
N HIS A 267 10.12 -14.76 -2.02
CA HIS A 267 8.76 -14.52 -1.57
C HIS A 267 8.25 -13.14 -2.07
N PRO A 268 7.03 -13.05 -2.65
CA PRO A 268 6.56 -11.84 -3.34
C PRO A 268 6.39 -10.60 -2.46
N VAL A 269 6.24 -10.79 -1.14
CA VAL A 269 6.08 -9.70 -0.16
C VAL A 269 7.34 -9.53 0.69
N ALA A 270 7.79 -10.58 1.37
CA ALA A 270 8.99 -10.56 2.20
C ALA A 270 10.31 -10.30 1.43
N GLY A 271 10.42 -10.69 0.17
CA GLY A 271 11.63 -10.49 -0.65
C GLY A 271 11.97 -9.02 -0.83
N PRO A 272 11.05 -8.20 -1.41
CA PRO A 272 11.26 -6.75 -1.52
C PRO A 272 11.53 -6.08 -0.16
N ALA A 273 10.84 -6.49 0.91
CA ALA A 273 11.08 -5.94 2.24
C ALA A 273 12.48 -6.29 2.80
N LEU A 274 12.97 -7.49 2.51
CA LEU A 274 14.32 -7.91 2.86
C LEU A 274 15.38 -7.13 2.07
N GLU A 275 15.17 -6.89 0.78
CA GLU A 275 16.05 -6.05 -0.04
C GLU A 275 16.14 -4.61 0.49
N LEU A 276 15.00 -4.04 0.90
CA LEU A 276 14.96 -2.74 1.55
C LEU A 276 15.74 -2.73 2.88
N LEU A 277 15.56 -3.75 3.71
CA LEU A 277 16.29 -3.89 4.97
C LEU A 277 17.81 -3.99 4.75
N GLU A 278 18.23 -4.79 3.76
CA GLU A 278 19.64 -4.98 3.41
C GLU A 278 20.26 -3.70 2.83
N ARG A 279 19.50 -2.91 2.06
CA ARG A 279 19.94 -1.61 1.55
C ARG A 279 20.22 -0.62 2.69
N ASP A 280 19.37 -0.63 3.71
CA ASP A 280 19.42 0.36 4.79
C ASP A 280 20.41 -0.02 5.91
N ARG A 281 20.67 -1.31 6.12
CA ARG A 281 21.49 -1.82 7.25
C ARG A 281 22.70 -2.67 6.85
N GLY A 282 22.85 -3.00 5.57
CA GLY A 282 23.88 -3.90 5.06
C GLY A 282 23.37 -5.33 4.89
N PRO A 283 24.14 -6.20 4.20
CA PRO A 283 23.69 -7.54 3.82
C PRO A 283 23.45 -8.42 5.04
N VAL A 284 22.37 -9.22 5.00
CA VAL A 284 22.12 -10.30 5.96
C VAL A 284 22.99 -11.50 5.58
N PRO A 285 23.75 -12.10 6.53
CA PRO A 285 24.67 -13.20 6.28
C PRO A 285 24.00 -14.52 5.88
#